data_AF-A0A662SA15-F1
#
_entry.id   AF-A0A662SA15-F1
#
_cell.length_a   1.000
_cell.length_b   1.000
_cell.length_c   1.000
_cell.angle_alpha   90.00
_cell.angle_beta   90.00
_cell.angle_gamma   90.00
#
_symmetry.space_group_name_H-M   'P 1'
#
loop_
_entity.id
_entity.type
_entity.pdbx_description
1 polymer ?
#
loop_
_entity_poly.entity_id
_entity_poly.type
_entity_poly.pdbx_seq_one_letter_code
_entity_poly.pdbx_strand_id
1 'polypeptide(L)' 'GKTLRQDKIVFHIKEEFYKGTKVNVEEAVALIEQSTIVNMVGKKIVEKAIEKGYVHPEAVIEIQGVPHAQIIKM' A
#
# COMPACT_ATOMS: atom_id res chain seq x y z
N GLY A 1 -5.53 14.80 4.35
CA GLY A 1 -4.55 13.74 4.65
C GLY A 1 -4.82 13.15 6.03
N LYS A 2 -4.15 12.07 6.42
CA LYS A 2 -4.33 11.41 7.73
C LYS A 2 -2.95 11.02 8.29
N THR A 3 -2.79 11.05 9.61
CA THR A 3 -1.56 10.53 10.24
C THR A 3 -1.90 9.25 10.99
N LEU A 4 -1.21 8.15 10.68
CA LEU A 4 -1.26 6.90 11.44
C LEU A 4 -0.05 6.86 12.37
N ARG A 5 -0.24 6.47 13.63
CA ARG A 5 0.82 6.36 14.63
C ARG A 5 0.78 5.00 15.32
N GLN A 6 1.81 4.18 15.17
CA GLN A 6 1.95 2.97 15.96
C GLN A 6 3.38 2.85 16.48
N ASP A 7 3.51 2.73 17.80
CA ASP A 7 4.78 2.69 18.52
C ASP A 7 5.72 3.84 18.13
N LYS A 8 6.84 3.55 17.46
CA LYS A 8 7.81 4.55 16.98
C LYS A 8 7.55 5.01 15.54
N ILE A 9 6.57 4.43 14.85
CA ILE A 9 6.27 4.70 13.44
C ILE A 9 5.22 5.82 13.37
N VAL A 10 5.62 6.96 12.80
CA VAL A 10 4.72 8.06 12.44
C VAL A 10 4.56 8.06 10.93
N PHE A 11 3.41 7.58 10.45
CA PHE A 11 3.11 7.51 9.03
C PHE A 11 2.21 8.67 8.63
N HIS A 12 2.80 9.66 7.95
CA HIS A 12 2.05 10.81 7.43
C HIS A 12 1.52 10.50 6.04
N ILE A 13 0.21 10.26 5.93
CA ILE A 13 -0.49 10.22 4.64
C ILE A 13 -0.71 11.68 4.20
N LYS A 14 0.36 12.28 3.67
CA LYS A 14 0.32 13.61 3.06
C LYS A 14 -0.43 13.51 1.74
N GLU A 15 -1.37 14.43 1.53
CA GLU A 15 -2.11 14.48 0.26
C GLU A 15 -1.17 14.65 -0.93
N GLU A 16 -0.12 15.44 -0.81
CA GLU A 16 0.86 15.65 -1.88
C GLU A 16 1.57 14.35 -2.33
N PHE A 17 1.62 13.32 -1.48
CA PHE A 17 2.23 12.01 -1.80
C PHE A 17 1.22 10.93 -2.19
N TYR A 18 -0.03 11.01 -1.72
CA TYR A 18 -1.06 9.97 -1.90
C TYR A 18 -2.29 10.42 -2.70
N LYS A 19 -2.41 11.70 -3.03
CA LYS A 19 -3.51 12.27 -3.81
C LYS A 19 -3.15 12.20 -5.30
N GLY A 20 -3.20 10.97 -5.82
CA GLY A 20 -3.17 10.70 -7.26
C GLY A 20 -4.59 10.56 -7.83
N THR A 21 -4.68 9.90 -8.99
CA THR A 21 -5.95 9.55 -9.62
C THR A 21 -6.68 8.49 -8.80
N LYS A 22 -7.99 8.68 -8.57
CA LYS A 22 -8.84 7.61 -8.03
C LYS A 22 -9.05 6.57 -9.11
N VAL A 23 -8.51 5.38 -8.87
CA VAL A 23 -8.61 4.23 -9.76
C VAL A 23 -9.35 3.09 -9.05
N ASN A 24 -9.89 2.15 -9.81
CA ASN A 24 -10.41 0.90 -9.24
C ASN A 24 -9.25 -0.02 -8.81
N VAL A 25 -9.56 -1.12 -8.12
CA VAL A 25 -8.50 -1.97 -7.53
C VAL A 25 -7.73 -2.73 -8.60
N GLU A 26 -8.38 -3.05 -9.71
CA GLU A 26 -7.82 -3.75 -10.86
C GLU A 26 -6.79 -2.87 -11.60
N GLU A 27 -7.13 -1.59 -11.82
CA GLU A 27 -6.22 -0.58 -12.34
C GLU A 27 -5.04 -0.35 -11.40
N ALA A 28 -5.29 -0.26 -10.08
CA ALA A 28 -4.23 -0.13 -9.10
C ALA A 28 -3.25 -1.32 -9.12
N VAL A 29 -3.77 -2.53 -9.35
CA VAL A 29 -2.94 -3.74 -9.51
C VAL A 29 -2.16 -3.72 -10.82
N ALA A 30 -2.74 -3.28 -11.93
CA ALA A 30 -2.01 -3.13 -13.19
C ALA A 30 -0.83 -2.15 -13.07
N LEU A 31 -0.97 -1.10 -12.26
CA LEU A 31 0.12 -0.16 -11.97
C LEU A 31 1.25 -0.81 -11.16
N ILE A 32 0.98 -1.86 -10.38
CA ILE A 32 2.02 -2.61 -9.66
C ILE A 32 3.00 -3.22 -10.67
N GLU A 33 2.51 -3.79 -11.77
CA GLU A 33 3.35 -4.40 -12.81
C GLU A 33 4.33 -3.40 -13.41
N GLN A 34 3.87 -2.17 -13.66
CA GLN A 34 4.61 -1.10 -14.34
C GLN A 34 5.54 -0.31 -13.40
N SER A 35 5.47 -0.55 -12.09
CA SER A 35 6.19 0.23 -11.08
C SER A 35 7.40 -0.51 -10.53
N THR A 36 8.49 0.21 -10.32
CA THR A 36 9.70 -0.29 -9.63
C THR A 36 9.49 -0.37 -8.12
N ILE A 37 8.81 0.61 -7.54
CA ILE A 37 8.53 0.71 -6.10
C ILE A 37 7.05 1.00 -5.92
N VAL A 38 6.37 0.22 -5.09
CA VAL A 38 4.94 0.41 -4.78
C VAL A 38 4.75 0.47 -3.26
N ASN A 39 4.11 1.53 -2.79
CA ASN A 39 3.71 1.69 -1.40
C ASN A 39 2.19 1.57 -1.29
N MET A 40 1.71 0.56 -0.58
CA MET A 40 0.29 0.27 -0.46
C MET A 40 -0.16 0.43 0.99
N VAL A 41 -1.29 1.11 1.20
CA VAL A 41 -1.89 1.30 2.52
C VAL A 41 -3.39 1.06 2.38
N GLY A 42 -3.94 0.21 3.25
CA GLY A 42 -5.36 -0.07 3.33
C GLY A 42 -5.74 -1.48 2.87
N LYS A 43 -6.76 -2.01 3.53
CA LYS A 43 -7.20 -3.41 3.41
C LYS A 43 -7.43 -3.85 1.97
N LYS A 44 -8.23 -3.10 1.21
CA LYS A 44 -8.63 -3.47 -0.16
C LYS A 44 -7.45 -3.71 -1.12
N ILE A 45 -6.47 -2.80 -1.15
CA ILE A 45 -5.36 -2.90 -2.10
C ILE A 45 -4.32 -3.92 -1.64
N VAL A 46 -4.06 -4.01 -0.33
CA VAL A 46 -3.10 -4.96 0.23
C VAL A 46 -3.60 -6.40 0.07
N GLU A 47 -4.87 -6.67 0.38
CA GLU A 47 -5.46 -7.99 0.16
C GLU A 47 -5.42 -8.37 -1.32
N LYS A 48 -5.73 -7.42 -2.23
CA LYS A 48 -5.68 -7.70 -3.66
C LYS A 48 -4.27 -8.01 -4.17
N ALA A 49 -3.26 -7.32 -3.65
CA ALA A 49 -1.86 -7.58 -3.97
C ALA A 49 -1.42 -8.97 -3.49
N ILE A 50 -1.89 -9.42 -2.32
CA ILE A 50 -1.65 -10.77 -1.82
C ILE A 50 -2.33 -11.82 -2.70
N GLU A 51 -3.63 -11.65 -3.00
CA GLU A 51 -4.39 -12.57 -3.86
C GLU A 51 -3.73 -12.77 -5.23
N LYS A 52 -3.11 -11.72 -5.76
CA LYS A 52 -2.42 -11.72 -7.06
C LYS A 52 -0.97 -12.21 -6.98
N GLY A 53 -0.45 -12.51 -5.78
CA GLY A 53 0.91 -12.99 -5.58
C GLY A 53 2.00 -11.91 -5.65
N TYR A 54 1.62 -10.63 -5.62
CA TYR A 54 2.57 -9.51 -5.63
C TYR A 54 3.21 -9.25 -4.26
N VAL A 55 2.53 -9.63 -3.19
CA VAL A 55 2.99 -9.46 -1.79
C VAL A 55 2.76 -10.76 -1.04
N HIS A 56 3.77 -11.20 -0.29
CA HIS A 56 3.59 -12.33 0.64
C HIS A 56 2.79 -11.87 1.86
N PRO A 57 1.83 -12.64 2.39
CA PRO A 57 1.04 -12.26 3.57
C PRO A 57 1.90 -11.84 4.78
N GLU A 58 3.03 -12.51 4.99
CA GLU A 58 3.96 -12.21 6.10
C GLU A 58 4.76 -10.90 5.89
N ALA A 59 4.76 -10.35 4.68
CA ALA A 59 5.39 -9.05 4.38
C ALA A 59 4.44 -7.87 4.67
N VAL A 60 3.20 -8.13 5.10
CA VAL A 60 2.23 -7.09 5.48
C VAL A 60 2.45 -6.66 6.91
N ILE A 61 2.59 -5.36 7.10
CA ILE A 61 2.70 -4.73 8.42
C ILE A 61 1.36 -4.06 8.72
N GLU A 62 0.84 -4.25 9.93
CA GLU A 62 -0.36 -3.55 10.37
C GLU A 62 0.00 -2.28 11.16
N ILE A 63 -0.57 -1.14 10.75
CA ILE A 63 -0.38 0.17 11.39
C ILE A 63 -1.74 0.73 11.82
N GLN A 64 -2.03 0.74 13.12
CA GLN A 64 -3.33 1.11 13.70
C GLN A 64 -4.53 0.37 13.08
N GLY A 65 -4.42 -0.95 12.85
CA GLY A 65 -5.47 -1.72 12.18
C GLY A 65 -5.55 -1.51 10.67
N VAL A 66 -4.63 -0.73 10.09
CA VAL A 66 -4.55 -0.48 8.64
C VAL A 66 -3.36 -1.26 8.08
N PRO A 67 -3.58 -2.26 7.21
CA PRO A 67 -2.49 -3.01 6.62
C PRO A 67 -1.69 -2.13 5.65
N HIS A 68 -0.38 -2.34 5.64
CA HIS A 68 0.59 -1.66 4.82
C HIS A 68 1.55 -2.70 4.22
N ALA A 69 1.91 -2.51 2.95
CA ALA A 69 2.88 -3.35 2.26
C ALA A 69 3.68 -2.51 1.26
N GLN A 70 4.92 -2.94 1.01
CA GLN A 70 5.79 -2.34 0.00
C GLN A 70 6.30 -3.42 -0.96
N ILE A 71 6.39 -3.06 -2.24
CA ILE A 71 7.01 -3.89 -3.29
C ILE A 71 8.23 -3.12 -3.80
N ILE A 72 9.36 -3.82 -3.92
CA ILE A 72 10.57 -3.31 -4.55
C ILE A 72 10.97 -4.33 -5.61
N LYS A 73 10.93 -3.92 -6.88
CA LYS A 73 11.43 -4.69 -8.02
C LYS A 73 12.81 -4.14 -8.40
N MET A 74 13.77 -5.03 -8.60
CA MET A 74 15.09 -4.69 -9.13
C MET A 74 15.14 -4.89 -10.64
#